data_AF-A0A379C1W3-F1
#
_entry.id   AF-A0A379C1W3-F1
#
_cell.length_a   1.000
_cell.length_b   1.000
_cell.length_c   1.000
_cell.angle_alpha   90.00
_cell.angle_beta   90.00
_cell.angle_gamma   90.00
#
_symmetry.space_group_name_H-M   'P 1'
#
loop_
_entity.id
_entity.type
_entity.pdbx_description
1 polymer ?
#
loop_
_entity_poly.entity_id
_entity_poly.type
_entity_poly.pdbx_seq_one_letter_code
_entity_poly.pdbx_strand_id
1 'polypeptide(L)' 'MVNKDKKFEEILENSNTLSEQKKKEISARLEQEKEIKNSNRPSGDIYSKTEGKDPETGVEIPTDEAVEQAKEWVDKQNQM' A
#
# COMPACT_ATOMS: atom_id res chain seq x y z
N MET A 1 11.26 -3.49 -19.89
CA MET A 1 11.81 -3.36 -18.52
C MET A 1 12.22 -4.74 -18.02
N VAL A 2 13.49 -4.94 -17.65
CA VAL A 2 13.94 -6.20 -17.04
C VAL A 2 13.39 -6.23 -15.61
N ASN A 3 12.62 -7.25 -15.28
CA ASN A 3 11.99 -7.40 -13.98
C ASN A 3 13.09 -7.70 -12.95
N LYS A 4 13.50 -6.71 -12.15
CA LYS A 4 14.66 -6.80 -11.23
C LYS A 4 14.53 -7.97 -10.26
N ASP A 5 13.31 -8.32 -9.89
CA ASP A 5 12.99 -9.43 -8.99
C ASP A 5 13.34 -10.79 -9.59
N LYS A 6 13.07 -10.99 -10.89
CA LYS A 6 13.43 -12.23 -11.60
C LYS A 6 14.94 -12.44 -11.67
N LYS A 7 15.69 -11.35 -11.88
CA LYS A 7 17.16 -11.39 -11.90
C LYS A 7 17.74 -11.71 -10.53
N PHE A 8 17.10 -11.27 -9.45
CA PHE A 8 17.53 -11.57 -8.09
C PHE A 8 17.27 -13.03 -7.71
N GLU A 9 16.10 -13.56 -8.07
CA GLU A 9 15.74 -14.98 -7.85
C GLU A 9 16.72 -15.93 -8.57
N GLU A 10 17.04 -15.63 -9.83
CA GLU A 10 18.01 -16.42 -10.62
C GLU A 10 19.42 -16.42 -10.01
N ILE A 11 19.85 -15.30 -9.41
CA ILE A 11 21.13 -15.19 -8.70
C ILE A 11 21.08 -15.98 -7.38
N LEU A 12 19.94 -15.99 -6.69
CA LEU A 12 19.75 -16.67 -5.43
C LEU A 12 19.76 -18.20 -5.61
N GLU A 13 19.09 -18.71 -6.65
CA GLU A 13 19.08 -20.14 -7.00
C GLU A 13 20.47 -20.64 -7.39
N ASN A 14 21.21 -19.87 -8.19
CA ASN A 14 22.56 -20.22 -8.63
C ASN A 14 23.66 -19.97 -7.56
N SER A 15 23.29 -19.47 -6.37
CA SER A 15 24.24 -19.21 -5.30
C SER A 15 24.63 -20.50 -4.58
N ASN A 16 25.86 -20.97 -4.80
CA ASN A 16 26.42 -22.13 -4.09
C ASN A 16 26.99 -21.80 -2.71
N THR A 17 27.06 -20.52 -2.34
CA THR A 17 27.63 -20.06 -1.07
C THR A 17 26.59 -19.93 0.06
N LEU A 18 25.30 -20.00 -0.29
CA LEU A 18 24.18 -19.90 0.66
C LEU A 18 23.64 -21.30 0.96
N SER A 19 23.37 -21.57 2.23
CA SER A 19 22.65 -22.79 2.60
C SER A 19 21.21 -22.76 2.12
N GLU A 20 20.63 -23.93 1.87
CA GLU A 20 19.25 -24.08 1.41
C GLU A 20 18.23 -23.44 2.37
N GLN A 21 18.50 -23.46 3.68
CA GLN A 21 17.68 -22.77 4.67
C GLN A 21 17.67 -21.25 4.47
N LYS A 22 18.83 -20.63 4.22
CA LYS A 22 18.90 -19.18 3.97
C LYS A 22 18.25 -18.79 2.65
N LYS A 23 18.39 -19.61 1.60
CA LYS A 23 17.70 -19.37 0.32
C LYS A 23 16.18 -19.32 0.53
N LYS A 24 15.63 -20.30 1.25
CA LYS A 24 14.20 -20.38 1.55
C LYS A 24 13.69 -19.17 2.35
N GLU A 25 14.45 -18.70 3.33
CA GLU A 25 14.13 -17.51 4.12
C GLU A 25 14.07 -16.24 3.25
N ILE A 26 15.08 -16.05 2.40
CA ILE A 26 15.16 -14.88 1.51
C ILE A 26 14.02 -14.90 0.48
N SER A 27 13.73 -16.05 -0.13
CA SER A 27 12.62 -16.20 -1.08
C SER A 27 11.26 -15.91 -0.42
N ALA A 28 11.02 -16.45 0.78
CA ALA A 28 9.78 -16.19 1.52
C ALA A 28 9.61 -14.70 1.87
N ARG A 29 10.71 -14.01 2.23
CA ARG A 29 10.68 -12.57 2.48
C ARG A 29 10.37 -11.77 1.21
N LEU A 30 10.97 -12.13 0.08
CA LEU A 30 10.71 -11.48 -1.21
C LEU A 30 9.25 -11.66 -1.66
N GLU A 31 8.68 -12.85 -1.46
CA GLU A 31 7.29 -13.13 -1.77
C GLU A 31 6.33 -12.27 -0.93
N GLN A 32 6.59 -12.14 0.38
CA GLN A 32 5.84 -11.23 1.25
C GLN A 32 5.98 -9.77 0.83
N GLU A 33 7.18 -9.32 0.43
CA GLU A 33 7.41 -7.95 -0.04
C GLU A 33 6.63 -7.65 -1.34
N LYS A 34 6.49 -8.64 -2.24
CA LYS A 34 5.65 -8.53 -3.45
C LYS A 34 4.17 -8.41 -3.11
N GLU A 35 3.68 -9.18 -2.13
CA GLU A 35 2.30 -9.09 -1.65
C GLU A 35 2.01 -7.74 -0.98
N ILE A 36 2.97 -7.19 -0.24
CA ILE A 36 2.83 -5.88 0.41
C ILE A 36 2.69 -4.75 -0.61
N LYS A 37 3.41 -4.82 -1.74
CA LYS A 37 3.40 -3.82 -2.82
C LYS A 37 2.36 -4.09 -3.91
N ASN A 38 1.39 -4.96 -3.66
CA ASN A 38 0.33 -5.21 -4.64
C ASN A 38 -0.54 -3.96 -4.78
N SER A 39 -0.55 -3.35 -5.97
CA SER A 39 -1.37 -2.17 -6.29
C SER A 39 -2.88 -2.44 -6.21
N ASN A 40 -3.28 -3.71 -6.12
CA ASN A 40 -4.66 -4.16 -6.01
C ASN A 40 -5.02 -4.65 -4.59
N ARG A 41 -4.21 -4.30 -3.59
CA ARG A 41 -4.57 -4.54 -2.19
C ARG A 41 -5.80 -3.70 -1.89
N PRO A 42 -6.87 -4.25 -1.27
CA PRO A 42 -7.97 -3.42 -0.80
C PRO A 42 -7.34 -2.35 0.10
N SER A 43 -7.55 -1.08 -0.25
CA SER A 43 -7.16 0.05 0.60
C SER A 43 -7.63 -0.30 2.01
N GLY A 44 -6.69 -0.45 2.94
CA GLY A 44 -6.89 -1.10 4.24
C GLY A 44 -7.87 -0.39 5.17
N ASP A 45 -8.70 0.50 4.64
CA ASP A 45 -9.68 1.23 5.37
C ASP A 45 -10.93 1.45 4.49
N ILE A 46 -11.87 0.50 4.57
CA ILE A 46 -13.20 0.60 3.97
C ILE A 46 -13.98 1.79 4.57
N TYR A 47 -13.49 2.39 5.67
CA TYR A 47 -14.07 3.54 6.34
C TYR A 47 -13.29 4.85 6.11
N SER A 48 -12.20 4.82 5.34
CA SER A 48 -11.51 6.05 4.94
C SER A 48 -12.41 6.80 3.96
N LYS A 49 -13.12 7.81 4.46
CA LYS A 49 -13.84 8.81 3.64
C LYS A 49 -12.85 9.74 2.94
N THR A 50 -11.75 9.21 2.42
CA THR A 50 -10.60 9.97 1.95
C THR A 50 -10.24 9.50 0.54
N GLU A 51 -10.11 10.45 -0.39
CA GLU A 51 -9.74 10.19 -1.79
C GLU A 51 -8.24 9.90 -1.93
N GLY A 52 -7.46 10.34 -0.96
CA GLY A 52 -6.03 10.13 -0.90
C GLY A 52 -5.38 10.94 0.21
N LYS A 53 -4.05 11.04 0.14
CA LYS A 53 -3.27 11.92 1.01
C LYS A 53 -2.60 12.98 0.16
N ASP A 54 -2.64 14.21 0.63
CA ASP A 54 -1.89 15.32 0.06
C ASP A 54 -0.39 14.94 0.05
N PRO A 55 0.29 14.98 -1.10
CA PRO A 55 1.65 14.48 -1.24
C PRO A 55 2.71 15.36 -0.56
N GLU A 56 2.38 16.61 -0.25
CA GLU A 56 3.30 17.58 0.36
C GLU A 56 3.18 17.56 1.89
N THR A 57 1.97 17.44 2.40
CA THR A 57 1.66 17.56 3.84
C THR A 57 1.34 16.22 4.51
N GLY A 58 0.99 15.19 3.73
CA GLY A 58 0.55 13.89 4.21
C GLY A 58 -0.85 13.89 4.84
N VAL A 59 -1.56 15.02 4.76
CA VAL A 59 -2.92 15.18 5.29
C VAL A 59 -3.92 14.46 4.38
N GLU A 60 -4.91 13.81 4.98
CA GLU A 60 -5.95 13.10 4.26
C GLU A 60 -6.92 14.06 3.56
N ILE A 61 -7.15 13.82 2.28
CA ILE A 61 -8.09 14.59 1.45
C ILE A 61 -9.45 13.89 1.54
N PRO A 62 -10.49 14.54 2.10
CA PRO A 62 -11.82 13.93 2.19
C PRO A 62 -12.45 13.76 0.80
N THR A 63 -13.40 12.84 0.67
CA THR A 63 -14.20 12.71 -0.55
C THR A 63 -15.19 13.85 -0.73
N ASP A 64 -15.56 14.15 -1.97
CA ASP A 64 -16.59 15.15 -2.29
C ASP A 64 -17.90 14.89 -1.52
N GLU A 65 -18.32 13.62 -1.42
CA GLU A 65 -19.52 13.23 -0.64
C GLU A 65 -19.36 13.55 0.84
N ALA A 66 -18.17 13.31 1.42
CA ALA A 66 -17.90 13.63 2.82
C ALA A 66 -17.92 15.15 3.06
N VAL A 67 -17.48 15.94 2.08
CA VAL A 67 -17.55 17.40 2.12
C VAL A 67 -19.00 17.89 2.08
N GLU A 68 -19.85 17.31 1.22
CA GLU A 68 -21.27 17.66 1.15
C GLU A 68 -22.02 17.32 2.45
N GLN A 69 -21.79 16.13 3.01
CA GLN A 69 -22.36 15.73 4.30
C GLN A 69 -21.95 16.69 5.43
N ALA A 70 -20.67 17.09 5.45
CA ALA A 70 -20.17 18.03 6.45
C ALA A 70 -20.82 19.42 6.30
N LYS A 71 -20.97 19.92 5.07
CA LYS A 71 -21.66 21.19 4.79
C LYS A 71 -23.11 21.14 5.26
N GLU A 72 -23.83 20.08 4.92
CA GLU A 72 -25.24 19.93 5.30
C GLU A 72 -25.41 19.88 6.82
N TRP A 73 -24.49 19.24 7.54
CA TRP A 73 -24.49 19.25 9.00
C TRP A 73 -24.24 20.65 9.57
N VAL A 74 -23.27 21.39 9.04
CA VAL A 74 -23.01 22.78 9.48
C VAL A 74 -24.23 23.66 9.24
N ASP A 75 -24.78 23.59 8.04
CA ASP A 75 -25.88 24.43 7.59
C ASP A 75 -27.21 24.10 8.28
N LYS A 76 -27.44 22.86 8.73
CA LYS A 76 -28.75 22.45 9.29
C LYS A 76 -28.75 22.12 10.78
N GLN A 77 -27.62 21.71 11.33
CA GLN A 77 -27.53 21.17 12.69
C GLN A 77 -26.62 22.00 13.60
N ASN A 78 -25.60 22.65 13.03
CA ASN A 78 -24.62 23.45 13.77
C ASN A 78 -24.85 24.96 13.61
N GLN A 79 -26.12 25.39 13.51
CA GLN A 79 -26.50 26.81 13.44
C GLN A 79 -26.52 27.48 14.82
N MET A 80 -25.56 27.18 15.70
CA MET A 80 -25.46 27.84 17.02
C MET A 80 -25.35 29.37 16.89
#